data_AF-A0A954Z4X6-F1
#
_entry.id   AF-A0A954Z4X6-F1
#
_cell.length_a   1.000
_cell.length_b   1.000
_cell.length_c   1.000
_cell.angle_alpha   90.00
_cell.angle_beta   90.00
_cell.angle_gamma   90.00
#
_symmetry.space_group_name_H-M   'P 1'
#
loop_
_entity.id
_entity.type
_entity.pdbx_description
1 polymer ?
#
loop_
_entity_poly.entity_id
_entity_poly.type
_entity_poly.pdbx_seq_one_letter_code
_entity_poly.pdbx_strand_id
1 'polypeptide(L)'
;YCLARTPRGVEVFRTSDGEIVSRLEAPGVQGSGVLAFNDRGDQAAWLSEGRIVWWEIESGSRLADFYLASLQGGDLAFVGKGLALVGGDLVDLQNRLVLWRYEQASRHGRYRAGYFWNVVRAGQVEGLVPVALPHAEALQRRGDITQPAALAVEHGTRIAVDNQVHDDNREKFASALQSAVESAELQEASDASLRLIARLGEVKTEQQSYRRFGESLFSEGTQVTVETGRTYQIALESNGKTYWQTQLSSSGLTRMHVRMKEGESIGEAVQRETNERSSGRQYGFAMPPFIVEPSEAGPLGVSKLTLSGIE
;
A
#
# COMPACT_ATOMS: atom_id res chain seq x y z
N TYR A 1 0.79 18.74 -16.79
CA TYR A 1 0.12 18.53 -15.49
C TYR A 1 1.07 17.79 -14.56
N CYS A 2 0.93 17.94 -13.25
CA CYS A 2 1.57 17.08 -12.26
C CYS A 2 0.53 16.51 -11.29
N LEU A 3 0.78 15.31 -10.78
CA LEU A 3 -0.03 14.71 -9.71
C LEU A 3 0.69 14.92 -8.40
N ALA A 4 -0.04 15.36 -7.38
CA ALA A 4 0.46 15.31 -6.02
C ALA A 4 -0.58 14.70 -5.10
N ARG A 5 -0.09 13.89 -4.17
CA ARG A 5 -0.88 13.44 -3.03
C ARG A 5 -0.92 14.56 -2.00
N THR A 6 -2.11 14.89 -1.54
CA THR A 6 -2.38 15.89 -0.51
C THR A 6 -3.22 15.26 0.62
N PRO A 7 -3.43 15.93 1.76
CA PRO A 7 -4.36 15.46 2.78
C PRO A 7 -5.80 15.25 2.30
N ARG A 8 -6.16 15.81 1.13
CA ARG A 8 -7.49 15.71 0.52
C ARG A 8 -7.60 14.60 -0.54
N GLY A 9 -6.56 13.80 -0.73
CA GLY A 9 -6.49 12.76 -1.76
C GLY A 9 -5.44 13.06 -2.84
N VAL A 10 -5.72 12.68 -4.08
CA VAL A 10 -4.82 12.95 -5.22
C VAL A 10 -5.33 14.17 -5.99
N GLU A 11 -4.47 15.17 -6.16
CA GLU A 11 -4.78 16.41 -6.87
C GLU A 11 -3.91 16.54 -8.13
N VAL A 12 -4.53 17.05 -9.19
CA VAL A 12 -3.90 17.32 -10.48
C VAL A 12 -3.65 18.82 -10.58
N PHE A 13 -2.40 19.21 -10.80
CA PHE A 13 -2.03 20.61 -10.94
C PHE A 13 -1.60 20.92 -12.37
N ARG A 14 -1.97 22.11 -12.86
CA ARG A 14 -1.36 22.67 -14.06
C ARG A 14 0.03 23.18 -13.69
N THR A 15 1.03 22.74 -14.44
CA THR A 15 2.43 23.01 -14.10
C THR A 15 2.86 24.45 -14.37
N SER A 16 2.12 25.20 -15.19
CA SER A 16 2.44 26.58 -15.55
C SER A 16 2.19 27.59 -14.43
N ASP A 17 1.18 27.35 -13.60
CA ASP A 17 0.68 28.29 -12.59
C ASP A 17 0.40 27.63 -11.22
N GLY A 18 0.46 26.29 -11.14
CA GLY A 18 0.16 25.56 -9.93
C GLY A 18 -1.32 25.48 -9.59
N GLU A 19 -2.22 25.81 -10.53
CA GLU A 19 -3.66 25.71 -10.31
C GLU A 19 -4.09 24.24 -10.19
N ILE A 20 -4.98 23.94 -9.24
CA ILE A 20 -5.64 22.63 -9.15
C ILE A 20 -6.67 22.53 -10.27
N VAL A 21 -6.45 21.59 -11.19
CA VAL A 21 -7.31 21.36 -12.35
C VAL A 21 -8.35 20.29 -12.06
N SER A 22 -7.99 19.29 -11.25
CA SER A 22 -8.88 18.20 -10.89
C SER A 22 -8.48 17.61 -9.54
N ARG A 23 -9.46 17.06 -8.82
CA ARG A 23 -9.25 16.25 -7.63
C ARG A 23 -9.82 14.86 -7.91
N LEU A 24 -8.97 13.85 -7.81
CA LEU A 24 -9.33 12.48 -8.11
C LEU A 24 -9.94 11.82 -6.87
N GLU A 25 -11.05 11.12 -7.05
CA GLU A 25 -11.72 10.42 -5.95
C GLU A 25 -10.85 9.28 -5.42
N ALA A 26 -10.34 9.43 -4.21
CA ALA A 26 -9.34 8.52 -3.67
C ALA A 26 -9.62 8.17 -2.19
N PRO A 27 -10.84 7.71 -1.84
CA PRO A 27 -11.14 7.33 -0.47
C PRO A 27 -10.16 6.24 -0.04
N GLY A 28 -9.39 6.54 1.01
CA GLY A 28 -8.46 5.58 1.56
C GLY A 28 -7.11 5.46 0.85
N VAL A 29 -6.81 6.32 -0.12
CA VAL A 29 -5.45 6.48 -0.64
C VAL A 29 -4.63 7.22 0.40
N GLN A 30 -4.15 6.47 1.40
CA GLN A 30 -3.24 6.93 2.44
C GLN A 30 -1.90 6.19 2.28
N GLY A 31 -0.83 6.74 2.85
CA GLY A 31 0.49 6.09 2.80
C GLY A 31 1.25 6.33 1.49
N SER A 32 2.54 6.02 1.51
CA SER A 32 3.46 6.22 0.39
C SER A 32 3.04 5.39 -0.82
N GLY A 33 3.01 5.99 -2.01
CA GLY A 33 2.78 5.26 -3.24
C GLY A 33 3.32 6.01 -4.46
N VAL A 34 3.27 5.36 -5.61
CA VAL A 34 3.77 5.89 -6.88
C VAL A 34 2.60 6.35 -7.73
N LEU A 35 2.71 7.52 -8.33
CA LEU A 35 1.72 8.11 -9.24
C LEU A 35 2.29 8.12 -10.66
N ALA A 36 1.44 7.83 -11.65
CA ALA A 36 1.81 7.92 -13.07
C ALA A 36 0.65 8.47 -13.90
N PHE A 37 0.98 9.24 -14.93
CA PHE A 37 0.07 9.53 -16.04
C PHE A 37 0.28 8.54 -17.17
N ASN A 38 -0.74 8.34 -17.98
CA ASN A 38 -0.52 7.78 -19.31
C ASN A 38 0.09 8.82 -20.27
N ASP A 39 0.53 8.38 -21.45
CA ASP A 39 1.20 9.27 -22.43
C ASP A 39 0.32 10.42 -22.92
N ARG A 40 -1.01 10.25 -22.88
CA ARG A 40 -1.98 11.29 -23.29
C ARG A 40 -2.27 12.29 -22.16
N GLY A 41 -1.94 11.95 -20.92
CA GLY A 41 -2.27 12.74 -19.74
C GLY A 41 -3.77 12.79 -19.40
N ASP A 42 -4.59 11.96 -20.05
CA ASP A 42 -6.04 11.87 -19.81
C ASP A 42 -6.40 10.83 -18.73
N GLN A 43 -5.43 9.98 -18.34
CA GLN A 43 -5.58 9.00 -17.28
C GLN A 43 -4.41 9.06 -16.31
N ALA A 44 -4.68 8.70 -15.06
CA ALA A 44 -3.65 8.50 -14.04
C ALA A 44 -3.89 7.26 -13.21
N ALA A 45 -2.83 6.71 -12.65
CA ALA A 45 -2.92 5.62 -11.70
C ALA A 45 -2.02 5.88 -10.48
N TRP A 46 -2.42 5.28 -9.36
CA TRP A 46 -1.68 5.23 -8.12
C TRP A 46 -1.46 3.78 -7.73
N LEU A 47 -0.26 3.48 -7.26
CA LEU A 47 0.14 2.17 -6.75
C LEU A 47 0.68 2.31 -5.33
N SER A 48 0.17 1.49 -4.41
CA SER A 48 0.75 1.28 -3.08
C SER A 48 0.45 -0.11 -2.57
N GLU A 49 1.47 -0.82 -2.09
CA GLU A 49 1.31 -2.13 -1.44
C GLU A 49 0.42 -3.11 -2.22
N GLY A 50 0.52 -3.14 -3.56
CA GLY A 50 -0.30 -4.02 -4.40
C GLY A 50 -1.72 -3.54 -4.71
N ARG A 51 -2.17 -2.43 -4.11
CA ARG A 51 -3.41 -1.73 -4.49
C ARG A 51 -3.13 -0.78 -5.65
N ILE A 52 -3.96 -0.88 -6.69
CA ILE A 52 -3.96 0.01 -7.85
C ILE A 52 -5.28 0.77 -7.85
N VAL A 53 -5.19 2.10 -7.98
CA VAL A 53 -6.35 2.95 -8.26
C VAL A 53 -6.08 3.67 -9.58
N TRP A 54 -7.05 3.64 -10.49
CA TRP A 54 -6.96 4.18 -11.85
C TRP A 54 -8.10 5.17 -12.08
N TRP A 55 -7.79 6.33 -12.68
CA TRP A 55 -8.74 7.43 -12.90
C TRP A 55 -8.69 7.94 -14.33
N GLU A 56 -9.81 8.53 -14.74
CA GLU A 56 -9.87 9.52 -15.80
C GLU A 56 -9.66 10.92 -15.20
N ILE A 57 -8.79 11.72 -15.82
CA ILE A 57 -8.37 13.02 -15.26
C ILE A 57 -9.45 14.09 -15.42
N GLU A 58 -10.11 14.13 -16.58
CA GLU A 58 -11.07 15.19 -16.92
C GLU A 58 -12.30 15.15 -16.01
N SER A 59 -12.92 13.99 -15.85
CA SER A 59 -14.06 13.82 -14.93
C SER A 59 -13.64 13.66 -13.47
N GLY A 60 -12.38 13.31 -13.20
CA GLY A 60 -11.91 12.87 -11.88
C GLY A 60 -12.43 11.50 -11.44
N SER A 61 -13.16 10.79 -12.32
CA SER A 61 -13.84 9.54 -12.00
C SER A 61 -12.86 8.38 -11.87
N ARG A 62 -13.11 7.53 -10.88
CA ARG A 62 -12.36 6.30 -10.65
C ARG A 62 -12.79 5.23 -11.65
N LEU A 63 -11.87 4.80 -12.51
CA LEU A 63 -12.05 3.74 -13.50
C LEU A 63 -11.88 2.34 -12.89
N ALA A 64 -10.95 2.18 -11.94
CA ALA A 64 -10.74 0.93 -11.21
C ALA A 64 -10.09 1.18 -9.84
N ASP A 65 -10.33 0.28 -8.89
CA ASP A 65 -9.71 0.26 -7.55
C ASP A 65 -9.63 -1.18 -7.04
N PHE A 66 -8.46 -1.79 -7.11
CA PHE A 66 -8.32 -3.21 -6.82
C PHE A 66 -6.97 -3.54 -6.22
N TYR A 67 -6.89 -4.72 -5.59
CA TYR A 67 -5.66 -5.25 -5.02
C TYR A 67 -5.25 -6.56 -5.68
N LEU A 68 -3.95 -6.67 -5.95
CA LEU A 68 -3.27 -7.84 -6.48
C LEU A 68 -2.14 -8.26 -5.54
N ALA A 69 -2.31 -9.41 -4.86
CA ALA A 69 -1.36 -9.93 -3.88
C ALA A 69 0.02 -10.28 -4.47
N SER A 70 0.07 -10.59 -5.77
CA SER A 70 1.24 -11.12 -6.47
C SER A 70 2.18 -10.05 -7.02
N LEU A 71 1.82 -8.77 -6.95
CA LEU A 71 2.58 -7.69 -7.60
C LEU A 71 3.97 -7.55 -6.98
N GLN A 72 4.99 -7.42 -7.82
CA GLN A 72 6.36 -7.20 -7.35
C GLN A 72 6.57 -5.84 -6.67
N GLY A 73 5.63 -4.89 -6.87
CA GLY A 73 5.73 -3.51 -6.39
C GLY A 73 6.84 -2.71 -7.08
N GLY A 74 7.03 -1.45 -6.70
CA GLY A 74 8.06 -0.58 -7.29
C GLY A 74 7.49 0.53 -8.18
N ASP A 75 8.17 0.83 -9.28
CA ASP A 75 7.74 1.89 -10.19
C ASP A 75 6.45 1.54 -10.94
N LEU A 76 5.71 2.57 -11.35
CA LEU A 76 4.46 2.49 -12.11
C LEU A 76 4.62 3.30 -13.40
N ALA A 77 4.31 2.67 -14.54
CA ALA A 77 4.25 3.36 -15.83
C ALA A 77 3.13 2.80 -16.71
N PHE A 78 2.41 3.65 -17.42
CA PHE A 78 1.51 3.17 -18.47
C PHE A 78 2.33 2.71 -19.68
N VAL A 79 1.93 1.59 -20.27
CA VAL A 79 2.59 1.03 -21.46
C VAL A 79 1.62 0.83 -22.62
N GLY A 80 0.41 1.37 -22.49
CA GLY A 80 -0.65 1.27 -23.49
C GLY A 80 -2.02 1.57 -22.89
N LYS A 81 -3.06 1.49 -23.71
CA LYS A 81 -4.43 1.72 -23.25
C LYS A 81 -4.87 0.60 -22.29
N GLY A 82 -5.13 0.98 -21.03
CA GLY A 82 -5.53 0.05 -19.97
C GLY A 82 -4.43 -0.92 -19.54
N LEU A 83 -3.16 -0.64 -19.86
CA LEU A 83 -2.02 -1.46 -19.46
C LEU A 83 -1.01 -0.63 -18.66
N ALA A 84 -0.55 -1.18 -17.56
CA ALA A 84 0.50 -0.59 -16.73
C ALA A 84 1.61 -1.60 -16.46
N LEU A 85 2.85 -1.13 -16.41
CA LEU A 85 4.01 -1.87 -15.93
C LEU A 85 4.26 -1.49 -14.47
N VAL A 86 4.25 -2.49 -13.59
CA VAL A 86 4.43 -2.37 -12.14
C VAL A 86 5.60 -3.25 -11.72
N GLY A 87 6.78 -2.67 -11.51
CA GLY A 87 7.95 -3.44 -11.03
C GLY A 87 8.41 -4.58 -11.93
N GLY A 88 7.98 -4.64 -13.19
CA GLY A 88 8.20 -5.77 -14.09
C GLY A 88 6.94 -6.58 -14.41
N ASP A 89 5.86 -6.39 -13.65
CA ASP A 89 4.55 -6.97 -13.94
C ASP A 89 3.76 -6.10 -14.91
N LEU A 90 3.38 -6.66 -16.06
CA LEU A 90 2.40 -6.06 -16.96
C LEU A 90 1.01 -6.37 -16.44
N VAL A 91 0.30 -5.33 -16.01
CA VAL A 91 -1.04 -5.40 -15.44
C VAL A 91 -2.06 -4.96 -16.48
N ASP A 92 -3.09 -5.78 -16.69
CA ASP A 92 -4.30 -5.34 -17.37
C ASP A 92 -5.24 -4.69 -16.35
N LEU A 93 -5.35 -3.36 -16.44
CA LEU A 93 -6.12 -2.56 -15.48
C LEU A 93 -7.62 -2.82 -15.59
N GLN A 94 -8.11 -3.22 -16.77
CA GLN A 94 -9.53 -3.49 -16.99
C GLN A 94 -9.91 -4.87 -16.45
N ASN A 95 -9.06 -5.87 -16.75
CA ASN A 95 -9.29 -7.26 -16.33
C ASN A 95 -8.78 -7.55 -14.90
N ARG A 96 -8.09 -6.59 -14.27
CA ARG A 96 -7.59 -6.63 -12.89
C ARG A 96 -6.67 -7.84 -12.65
N LEU A 97 -5.71 -8.06 -13.53
CA LEU A 97 -4.81 -9.21 -13.44
C LEU A 97 -3.39 -8.88 -13.90
N VAL A 98 -2.43 -9.71 -13.47
CA VAL A 98 -1.08 -9.68 -14.00
C VAL A 98 -1.08 -10.47 -15.31
N LEU A 99 -1.03 -9.76 -16.42
CA LEU A 99 -1.02 -10.35 -17.76
C LEU A 99 0.33 -11.04 -18.05
N TRP A 100 1.43 -10.40 -17.67
CA TRP A 100 2.78 -10.91 -17.94
C TRP A 100 3.76 -10.47 -16.87
N ARG A 101 4.81 -11.27 -16.62
CA ARG A 101 5.93 -10.88 -15.76
C ARG A 101 7.23 -10.86 -16.55
N TYR A 102 7.90 -9.72 -16.54
CA TYR A 102 9.24 -9.57 -17.11
C TYR A 102 10.27 -9.68 -16.00
N GLU A 103 10.96 -10.80 -15.93
CA GLU A 103 12.06 -11.01 -15.00
C GLU A 103 13.25 -10.14 -15.38
N GLN A 104 13.78 -9.41 -14.40
CA GLN A 104 14.82 -8.42 -14.59
C GLN A 104 16.03 -8.76 -13.74
N ALA A 105 17.23 -8.66 -14.32
CA ALA A 105 18.47 -8.83 -13.57
C ALA A 105 18.71 -7.65 -12.60
N SER A 106 18.21 -6.46 -12.92
CA SER A 106 18.25 -5.28 -12.07
C SER A 106 16.84 -4.71 -11.86
N ARG A 107 16.60 -4.08 -10.71
CA ARG A 107 15.33 -3.37 -10.42
C ARG A 107 15.33 -1.95 -11.00
N HIS A 108 16.33 -1.59 -11.80
CA HIS A 108 16.55 -0.23 -12.29
C HIS A 108 16.18 -0.12 -13.76
N GLY A 109 14.88 -0.26 -14.04
CA GLY A 109 14.33 -0.03 -15.37
C GLY A 109 13.41 1.18 -15.41
N ARG A 110 13.27 1.81 -16.58
CA ARG A 110 12.35 2.94 -16.80
C ARG A 110 11.63 2.78 -18.14
N TYR A 111 10.31 2.85 -18.11
CA TYR A 111 9.53 2.94 -19.34
C TYR A 111 9.52 4.38 -19.84
N ARG A 112 9.88 4.57 -21.11
CA ARG A 112 9.83 5.87 -21.79
C ARG A 112 9.77 5.69 -23.30
N ALA A 113 8.89 6.46 -23.94
CA ALA A 113 8.77 6.53 -25.40
C ALA A 113 8.56 5.16 -26.07
N GLY A 114 7.70 4.31 -25.49
CA GLY A 114 7.39 2.98 -26.03
C GLY A 114 8.37 1.87 -25.65
N TYR A 115 9.49 2.21 -25.00
CA TYR A 115 10.52 1.25 -24.61
C TYR A 115 10.68 1.19 -23.10
N PHE A 116 10.83 -0.01 -22.58
CA PHE A 116 11.38 -0.25 -21.27
C PHE A 116 12.90 -0.33 -21.37
N TRP A 117 13.56 0.67 -20.81
CA TRP A 117 15.02 0.74 -20.74
C TRP A 117 15.47 0.04 -19.47
N ASN A 118 16.22 -1.05 -19.60
CA ASN A 118 16.70 -1.81 -18.45
C ASN A 118 18.21 -2.04 -18.53
N VAL A 119 18.85 -2.08 -17.37
CA VAL A 119 20.25 -2.49 -17.24
C VAL A 119 20.29 -4.00 -17.02
N VAL A 120 20.91 -4.71 -17.96
CA VAL A 120 21.06 -6.16 -17.95
C VAL A 120 22.54 -6.52 -17.84
N ARG A 121 22.84 -7.54 -17.03
CA ARG A 121 24.19 -8.07 -16.85
C ARG A 121 24.26 -9.54 -17.26
N ALA A 122 25.24 -9.88 -18.10
CA ALA A 122 25.60 -11.26 -18.45
C ALA A 122 27.10 -11.47 -18.23
N GLY A 123 27.46 -12.18 -17.15
CA GLY A 123 28.86 -12.32 -16.73
C GLY A 123 29.48 -10.97 -16.36
N GLN A 124 30.54 -10.57 -17.08
CA GLN A 124 31.22 -9.28 -16.90
C GLN A 124 30.73 -8.18 -17.85
N VAL A 125 29.72 -8.47 -18.69
CA VAL A 125 29.13 -7.49 -19.59
C VAL A 125 27.87 -6.92 -18.96
N GLU A 126 27.79 -5.59 -18.91
CA GLU A 126 26.60 -4.84 -18.51
C GLU A 126 26.19 -3.94 -19.68
N GLY A 127 24.89 -3.92 -19.98
CA GLY A 127 24.35 -3.18 -21.11
C GLY A 127 23.00 -2.56 -20.78
N LEU A 128 22.77 -1.37 -21.33
CA LEU A 128 21.45 -0.75 -21.35
C LEU A 128 20.67 -1.29 -22.56
N VAL A 129 19.62 -2.06 -22.30
CA VAL A 129 18.83 -2.74 -23.33
C VAL A 129 17.46 -2.08 -23.43
N PRO A 130 17.09 -1.52 -24.60
CA PRO A 130 15.71 -1.10 -24.87
C PRO A 130 14.86 -2.31 -25.24
N VAL A 131 13.73 -2.46 -24.58
CA VAL A 131 12.76 -3.52 -24.85
C VAL A 131 11.41 -2.90 -25.18
N ALA A 132 10.85 -3.21 -26.34
CA ALA A 132 9.50 -2.76 -26.70
C ALA A 132 8.47 -3.53 -25.87
N LEU A 133 7.75 -2.82 -25.00
CA LEU A 133 6.71 -3.39 -24.15
C LEU A 133 5.37 -2.67 -24.36
N PRO A 134 4.25 -3.40 -24.33
CA PRO A 134 4.13 -4.87 -24.28
C PRO A 134 4.63 -5.55 -25.56
N HIS A 135 5.16 -6.77 -25.46
CA HIS A 135 5.51 -7.58 -26.63
C HIS A 135 4.29 -8.33 -27.18
N ALA A 136 4.42 -8.86 -28.40
CA ALA A 136 3.28 -9.40 -29.18
C ALA A 136 2.54 -10.54 -28.48
N GLU A 137 3.25 -11.47 -27.83
CA GLU A 137 2.64 -12.61 -27.16
C GLU A 137 1.81 -12.17 -25.93
N ALA A 138 2.30 -11.24 -25.12
CA ALA A 138 1.50 -10.65 -24.05
C ALA A 138 0.21 -9.98 -24.57
N LEU A 139 0.29 -9.28 -25.72
CA LEU A 139 -0.89 -8.66 -26.34
C LEU A 139 -1.88 -9.70 -26.89
N GLN A 140 -1.38 -10.77 -27.49
CA GLN A 140 -2.20 -11.90 -27.94
C GLN A 140 -2.91 -12.53 -26.74
N ARG A 141 -2.16 -12.81 -25.67
CA ARG A 141 -2.70 -13.39 -24.44
C ARG A 141 -3.80 -12.51 -23.84
N ARG A 142 -3.65 -11.18 -23.94
CA ARG A 142 -4.70 -10.23 -23.53
C ARG A 142 -5.98 -10.41 -24.34
N GLY A 143 -5.86 -10.62 -25.65
CA GLY A 143 -7.00 -10.83 -26.55
C GLY A 143 -7.75 -12.14 -26.28
N ASP A 144 -7.08 -13.13 -25.69
CA ASP A 144 -7.68 -14.42 -25.33
C ASP A 144 -8.45 -14.38 -23.99
N ILE A 145 -8.36 -13.28 -23.23
CA ILE A 145 -9.07 -13.12 -21.96
C ILE A 145 -10.54 -12.88 -22.25
N THR A 146 -11.37 -13.88 -21.94
CA THR A 146 -12.83 -13.81 -22.15
C THR A 146 -13.60 -13.43 -20.89
N GLN A 147 -12.97 -13.56 -19.71
CA GLN A 147 -13.55 -13.20 -18.42
C GLN A 147 -12.50 -12.46 -17.57
N PRO A 148 -12.90 -11.43 -16.81
CA PRO A 148 -12.02 -10.81 -15.81
C PRO A 148 -11.56 -11.82 -14.76
N ALA A 149 -10.49 -11.50 -14.03
CA ALA A 149 -10.05 -12.35 -12.93
C ALA A 149 -11.13 -12.49 -11.85
N ALA A 150 -11.22 -13.68 -11.27
CA ALA A 150 -12.06 -13.97 -10.14
C ALA A 150 -11.69 -13.08 -8.95
N LEU A 151 -12.71 -12.54 -8.31
CA LEU A 151 -12.58 -11.65 -7.18
C LEU A 151 -12.92 -12.43 -5.91
N ALA A 152 -12.03 -12.38 -4.93
CA ALA A 152 -12.32 -12.84 -3.58
C ALA A 152 -13.19 -11.83 -2.82
N VAL A 153 -13.09 -10.55 -3.19
CA VAL A 153 -13.94 -9.48 -2.68
C VAL A 153 -14.41 -8.60 -3.82
N GLU A 154 -15.71 -8.34 -3.80
CA GLU A 154 -16.42 -7.32 -4.57
C GLU A 154 -17.52 -6.69 -3.72
N HIS A 155 -18.19 -5.66 -4.26
CA HIS A 155 -19.31 -5.01 -3.57
C HIS A 155 -20.38 -6.02 -3.15
N GLY A 156 -20.86 -5.89 -1.93
CA GLY A 156 -21.84 -6.81 -1.33
C GLY A 156 -21.26 -8.11 -0.78
N THR A 157 -19.95 -8.36 -0.92
CA THR A 157 -19.33 -9.58 -0.34
C THR A 157 -19.57 -9.62 1.16
N ARG A 158 -20.00 -10.79 1.66
CA ARG A 158 -20.24 -11.02 3.08
C ARG A 158 -18.92 -11.26 3.82
N ILE A 159 -18.66 -10.48 4.87
CA ILE A 159 -17.47 -10.61 5.70
C ILE A 159 -17.82 -10.58 7.19
N ALA A 160 -17.08 -11.33 8.00
CA ALA A 160 -17.15 -11.24 9.46
C ALA A 160 -16.03 -10.31 9.95
N VAL A 161 -16.36 -9.39 10.85
CA VAL A 161 -15.37 -8.50 11.47
C VAL A 161 -14.89 -9.11 12.79
N ASP A 162 -13.58 -9.21 12.97
CA ASP A 162 -12.96 -9.76 14.17
C ASP A 162 -11.89 -8.81 14.71
N ASN A 163 -12.21 -8.15 15.82
CA ASN A 163 -11.31 -7.23 16.49
C ASN A 163 -10.63 -7.91 17.69
N GLN A 164 -9.40 -8.38 17.45
CA GLN A 164 -8.54 -9.04 18.44
C GLN A 164 -7.56 -8.05 19.11
N VAL A 165 -7.81 -6.74 19.01
CA VAL A 165 -7.03 -5.74 19.73
C VAL A 165 -7.52 -5.68 21.18
N HIS A 166 -6.61 -5.93 22.13
CA HIS A 166 -6.91 -6.02 23.56
C HIS A 166 -6.38 -4.83 24.38
N ASP A 167 -6.07 -3.70 23.71
CA ASP A 167 -5.58 -2.48 24.35
C ASP A 167 -6.62 -1.35 24.34
N ASP A 168 -6.24 -0.18 24.86
CA ASP A 168 -7.10 1.03 24.95
C ASP A 168 -7.58 1.55 23.57
N ASN A 169 -7.09 1.00 22.45
CA ASN A 169 -7.51 1.37 21.10
C ASN A 169 -8.55 0.42 20.50
N ARG A 170 -9.02 -0.59 21.26
CA ARG A 170 -10.00 -1.57 20.78
C ARG A 170 -11.23 -0.92 20.12
N GLU A 171 -11.85 0.08 20.75
CA GLU A 171 -13.03 0.76 20.21
C GLU A 171 -12.74 1.53 18.91
N LYS A 172 -11.55 2.14 18.82
CA LYS A 172 -11.12 2.84 17.61
C LYS A 172 -10.92 1.88 16.45
N PHE A 173 -10.33 0.71 16.72
CA PHE A 173 -10.22 -0.34 15.71
C PHE A 173 -11.58 -0.89 15.29
N ALA A 174 -12.53 -1.05 16.22
CA ALA A 174 -13.89 -1.46 15.87
C ALA A 174 -14.55 -0.46 14.91
N SER A 175 -14.46 0.84 15.21
CA SER A 175 -14.99 1.90 14.34
C SER A 175 -14.26 1.97 12.99
N ALA A 176 -12.93 1.80 12.97
CA ALA A 176 -12.14 1.78 11.75
C ALA A 176 -12.45 0.57 10.85
N LEU A 177 -12.63 -0.62 11.45
CA LEU A 177 -13.06 -1.82 10.75
C LEU A 177 -14.43 -1.62 10.11
N GLN A 178 -15.40 -1.12 10.88
CA GLN A 178 -16.73 -0.82 10.35
C GLN A 178 -16.67 0.20 9.20
N SER A 179 -15.92 1.28 9.37
CA SER A 179 -15.72 2.28 8.31
C SER A 179 -15.09 1.67 7.05
N ALA A 180 -14.16 0.73 7.21
CA ALA A 180 -13.55 0.02 6.09
C ALA A 180 -14.56 -0.88 5.36
N VAL A 181 -15.39 -1.63 6.09
CA VAL A 181 -16.48 -2.46 5.54
C VAL A 181 -17.46 -1.59 4.75
N GLU A 182 -17.91 -0.47 5.33
CA GLU A 182 -18.84 0.47 4.69
C GLU A 182 -18.24 1.11 3.44
N SER A 183 -16.98 1.59 3.51
CA SER A 183 -16.31 2.25 2.38
C SER A 183 -16.03 1.34 1.19
N ALA A 184 -15.89 0.04 1.44
CA ALA A 184 -15.75 -0.98 0.41
C ALA A 184 -17.10 -1.55 -0.06
N GLU A 185 -18.21 -1.06 0.52
CA GLU A 185 -19.59 -1.50 0.26
C GLU A 185 -19.79 -3.00 0.51
N LEU A 186 -19.19 -3.51 1.58
CA LEU A 186 -19.27 -4.92 1.98
C LEU A 186 -20.45 -5.15 2.93
N GLN A 187 -20.88 -6.40 3.05
CA GLN A 187 -21.94 -6.80 3.96
C GLN A 187 -21.36 -7.47 5.20
N GLU A 188 -21.54 -6.86 6.37
CA GLU A 188 -21.15 -7.51 7.62
C GLU A 188 -22.08 -8.69 7.92
N ALA A 189 -21.50 -9.87 8.13
CA ALA A 189 -22.21 -11.09 8.46
C ALA A 189 -21.33 -11.98 9.36
N SER A 190 -21.77 -12.23 10.59
CA SER A 190 -20.99 -12.96 11.61
C SER A 190 -20.69 -14.43 11.26
N ASP A 191 -21.44 -15.01 10.32
CA ASP A 191 -21.31 -16.37 9.82
C ASP A 191 -20.47 -16.48 8.53
N ALA A 192 -19.99 -15.36 7.99
CA ALA A 192 -19.18 -15.36 6.78
C ALA A 192 -17.84 -16.08 6.99
N SER A 193 -17.42 -16.86 5.98
CA SER A 193 -16.12 -17.57 6.00
C SER A 193 -14.93 -16.63 5.85
N LEU A 194 -15.12 -15.52 5.16
CA LEU A 194 -14.13 -14.47 4.96
C LEU A 194 -14.18 -13.50 6.15
N ARG A 195 -13.04 -13.29 6.79
CA ARG A 195 -12.91 -12.55 8.05
C ARG A 195 -11.95 -11.38 7.90
N LEU A 196 -12.39 -10.18 8.28
CA LEU A 196 -11.54 -9.00 8.42
C LEU A 196 -11.05 -8.94 9.87
N ILE A 197 -9.79 -9.27 10.09
CA ILE A 197 -9.18 -9.44 11.40
C ILE A 197 -8.23 -8.28 11.68
N ALA A 198 -8.43 -7.58 12.79
CA ALA A 198 -7.43 -6.66 13.34
C ALA A 198 -6.77 -7.28 14.58
N ARG A 199 -5.44 -7.28 14.63
CA ARG A 199 -4.67 -7.80 15.76
C ARG A 199 -3.46 -6.94 16.10
N LEU A 200 -3.04 -7.00 17.35
CA LEU A 200 -1.79 -6.43 17.80
C LEU A 200 -0.63 -7.28 17.25
N GLY A 201 0.28 -6.64 16.52
CA GLY A 201 1.51 -7.26 16.03
C GLY A 201 2.68 -7.04 17.00
N GLU A 202 3.85 -6.72 16.46
CA GLU A 202 5.06 -6.49 17.25
C GLU A 202 4.97 -5.21 18.08
N VAL A 203 5.34 -5.31 19.36
CA VAL A 203 5.62 -4.17 20.25
C VAL A 203 7.12 -4.09 20.44
N LYS A 204 7.72 -2.98 20.01
CA LYS A 204 9.15 -2.71 20.15
C LYS A 204 9.38 -1.93 21.43
N THR A 205 10.26 -2.45 22.27
CA THR A 205 10.65 -1.82 23.53
C THR A 205 12.16 -1.61 23.59
N GLU A 206 12.57 -0.53 24.25
CA GLU A 206 13.98 -0.22 24.50
C GLU A 206 14.14 0.24 25.96
N GLN A 207 15.33 0.02 26.53
CA GLN A 207 15.67 0.63 27.82
C GLN A 207 16.14 2.07 27.58
N GLN A 208 15.48 3.02 28.22
CA GLN A 208 15.86 4.43 28.14
C GLN A 208 16.13 4.97 29.55
N SER A 209 17.26 5.67 29.69
CA SER A 209 17.59 6.38 30.93
C SER A 209 16.95 7.76 30.95
N TYR A 210 16.21 8.03 32.02
CA TYR A 210 15.62 9.32 32.32
C TYR A 210 16.27 9.93 33.55
N ARG A 211 16.51 11.24 33.50
CA ARG A 211 17.08 12.01 34.59
C ARG A 211 16.14 13.16 34.94
N ARG A 212 16.02 13.45 36.23
CA ARG A 212 15.25 14.62 36.67
C ARG A 212 16.04 15.88 36.35
N PHE A 213 15.32 16.97 36.08
CA PHE A 213 15.94 18.26 35.87
C PHE A 213 16.71 18.68 37.13
N GLY A 214 18.00 19.02 36.99
CA GLY A 214 18.88 19.37 38.09
C GLY A 214 19.72 18.20 38.64
N GLU A 215 19.53 16.97 38.18
CA GLU A 215 20.44 15.86 38.48
C GLU A 215 21.77 15.99 37.72
N SER A 216 22.84 15.43 38.30
CA SER A 216 24.17 15.42 37.68
C SER A 216 24.15 14.83 36.27
N LEU A 217 24.88 15.45 35.34
CA LEU A 217 25.08 14.90 33.99
C LEU A 217 25.81 13.55 33.98
N PHE A 218 26.41 13.16 35.11
CA PHE A 218 27.10 11.88 35.30
C PHE A 218 26.27 10.86 36.10
N SER A 219 25.01 11.16 36.46
CA SER A 219 24.13 10.15 37.07
C SER A 219 23.72 9.13 36.01
N GLU A 220 23.58 7.87 36.42
CA GLU A 220 23.10 6.78 35.55
C GLU A 220 21.60 6.94 35.17
N GLY A 221 20.88 7.80 35.90
CA GLY A 221 19.45 8.04 35.74
C GLY A 221 18.59 6.85 36.16
N THR A 222 17.28 6.97 35.96
CA THR A 222 16.34 5.86 36.13
C THR A 222 16.13 5.19 34.77
N GLN A 223 16.47 3.90 34.69
CA GLN A 223 16.19 3.09 33.51
C GLN A 223 14.71 2.73 33.48
N VAL A 224 14.06 3.02 32.36
CA VAL A 224 12.67 2.68 32.11
C VAL A 224 12.58 1.94 30.79
N THR A 225 11.87 0.82 30.78
CA THR A 225 11.52 0.14 29.54
C THR A 225 10.42 0.92 28.86
N VAL A 226 10.68 1.41 27.66
CA VAL A 226 9.76 2.27 26.92
C VAL A 226 9.34 1.60 25.63
N GLU A 227 8.07 1.76 25.26
CA GLU A 227 7.61 1.34 23.94
C GLU A 227 8.06 2.36 22.90
N THR A 228 8.96 1.94 22.01
CA THR A 228 9.48 2.78 20.91
C THR A 228 8.67 2.64 19.64
N GLY A 229 7.95 1.52 19.51
CA GLY A 229 6.97 1.34 18.46
C GLY A 229 6.00 0.20 18.70
N ARG A 230 4.91 0.24 17.95
CA ARG A 230 3.86 -0.78 17.97
C ARG A 230 3.27 -0.91 16.57
N THR A 231 3.07 -2.14 16.12
CA THR A 231 2.44 -2.44 14.83
C THR A 231 1.10 -3.11 15.06
N TYR A 232 0.08 -2.67 14.34
CA TYR A 232 -1.20 -3.35 14.22
C TYR A 232 -1.30 -3.97 12.84
N GLN A 233 -1.75 -5.22 12.78
CA GLN A 233 -1.98 -5.92 11.52
C GLN A 233 -3.47 -5.98 11.27
N ILE A 234 -3.89 -5.59 10.08
CA ILE A 234 -5.25 -5.81 9.58
C ILE A 234 -5.12 -6.75 8.39
N ALA A 235 -5.86 -7.86 8.43
CA ALA A 235 -5.81 -8.88 7.39
C ALA A 235 -7.22 -9.36 7.03
N LEU A 236 -7.41 -9.67 5.75
CA LEU A 236 -8.57 -10.39 5.26
C LEU A 236 -8.18 -11.86 5.09
N GLU A 237 -8.82 -12.76 5.83
CA GLU A 237 -8.48 -14.18 5.88
C GLU A 237 -9.70 -15.07 5.64
N SER A 238 -9.53 -16.19 4.94
CA SER A 238 -10.54 -17.25 4.83
C SER A 238 -9.83 -18.60 4.79
N ASN A 239 -10.32 -19.56 5.58
CA ASN A 239 -9.75 -20.92 5.66
C ASN A 239 -8.23 -20.95 5.89
N GLY A 240 -7.70 -20.03 6.71
CA GLY A 240 -6.27 -19.91 7.00
C GLY A 240 -5.41 -19.31 5.88
N LYS A 241 -6.02 -18.85 4.78
CA LYS A 241 -5.36 -18.13 3.70
C LYS A 241 -5.59 -16.62 3.85
N THR A 242 -4.53 -15.84 3.73
CA THR A 242 -4.60 -14.37 3.70
C THR A 242 -4.81 -13.89 2.27
N TYR A 243 -5.81 -13.04 2.07
CA TYR A 243 -6.21 -12.47 0.80
C TYR A 243 -5.69 -11.05 0.61
N TRP A 244 -5.66 -10.29 1.70
CA TRP A 244 -5.17 -8.93 1.75
C TRP A 244 -4.65 -8.65 3.16
N GLN A 245 -3.65 -7.79 3.26
CA GLN A 245 -3.11 -7.36 4.55
C GLN A 245 -2.55 -5.95 4.43
N THR A 246 -2.70 -5.19 5.51
CA THR A 246 -1.96 -3.95 5.73
C THR A 246 -1.44 -3.88 7.16
N GLN A 247 -0.47 -2.99 7.40
CA GLN A 247 0.12 -2.78 8.71
C GLN A 247 0.09 -1.30 9.07
N LEU A 248 -0.45 -0.99 10.25
CA LEU A 248 -0.37 0.33 10.83
C LEU A 248 0.75 0.32 11.86
N SER A 249 1.86 0.98 11.53
CA SER A 249 2.98 1.12 12.44
C SER A 249 2.96 2.49 13.12
N SER A 250 3.19 2.47 14.42
CA SER A 250 3.45 3.66 15.20
C SER A 250 4.88 3.62 15.70
N SER A 251 5.69 4.59 15.29
CA SER A 251 7.05 4.81 15.78
C SER A 251 7.12 6.12 16.57
N GLY A 252 8.16 6.25 17.40
CA GLY A 252 8.41 7.48 18.17
C GLY A 252 7.32 7.77 19.21
N LEU A 253 6.77 6.72 19.81
CA LEU A 253 5.73 6.83 20.83
C LEU A 253 6.26 7.49 22.11
N THR A 254 7.54 7.26 22.43
CA THR A 254 8.18 7.79 23.62
C THR A 254 8.92 9.11 23.34
N ARG A 255 8.84 10.08 24.28
CA ARG A 255 9.58 11.35 24.20
C ARG A 255 10.93 11.27 24.89
N MET A 256 11.89 12.06 24.42
CA MET A 256 13.15 12.31 25.16
C MET A 256 12.93 13.11 26.45
N HIS A 257 11.80 13.82 26.57
CA HIS A 257 11.43 14.61 27.74
C HIS A 257 10.00 14.29 28.12
N VAL A 258 9.77 13.96 29.39
CA VAL A 258 8.46 13.59 29.93
C VAL A 258 8.13 14.53 31.08
N ARG A 259 6.91 15.06 31.11
CA ARG A 259 6.43 15.91 32.21
C ARG A 259 5.75 15.05 33.27
N MET A 260 6.31 15.01 34.46
CA MET A 260 5.76 14.26 35.60
C MET A 260 4.66 15.06 36.32
N LYS A 261 3.63 14.36 36.81
CA LYS A 261 2.66 14.89 37.79
C LYS A 261 3.17 14.69 39.23
N GLU A 262 2.59 15.42 40.18
CA GLU A 262 2.94 15.26 41.60
C GLU A 262 2.66 13.82 42.06
N GLY A 263 3.65 13.17 42.67
CA GLY A 263 3.57 11.78 43.15
C GLY A 263 3.73 10.69 42.08
N GLU A 264 3.82 11.04 40.79
CA GLU A 264 3.99 10.08 39.68
C GLU A 264 5.45 9.58 39.61
N SER A 265 5.65 8.29 39.35
CA SER A 265 6.97 7.74 39.02
C SER A 265 7.36 8.07 37.57
N ILE A 266 8.66 7.99 37.24
CA ILE A 266 9.12 8.23 35.87
C ILE A 266 8.47 7.22 34.90
N GLY A 267 8.35 5.96 35.32
CA GLY A 267 7.71 4.91 34.51
C GLY A 267 6.24 5.19 34.22
N GLU A 268 5.46 5.61 35.23
CA GLU A 268 4.06 6.00 35.04
C GLU A 268 3.92 7.20 34.11
N ALA A 269 4.79 8.21 34.26
CA ALA A 269 4.78 9.39 33.40
C ALA A 269 5.08 9.04 31.93
N VAL A 270 6.07 8.16 31.70
CA VAL A 270 6.41 7.66 30.37
C VAL A 270 5.24 6.88 29.76
N GLN A 271 4.66 5.96 30.52
CA GLN A 271 3.53 5.15 30.05
C GLN A 271 2.33 6.03 29.69
N ARG A 272 2.02 7.02 30.54
CA ARG A 272 0.95 7.98 30.28
C ARG A 272 1.19 8.77 29.00
N GLU A 273 2.37 9.35 28.81
CA GLU A 273 2.65 10.11 27.58
C GLU A 273 2.62 9.22 26.32
N THR A 274 3.11 7.99 26.42
CA THR A 274 3.04 6.98 25.34
C THR A 274 1.58 6.69 24.97
N ASN A 275 0.70 6.47 25.96
CA ASN A 275 -0.72 6.25 25.76
C ASN A 275 -1.44 7.49 25.20
N GLU A 276 -1.10 8.69 25.67
CA GLU A 276 -1.64 9.96 25.13
C GLU A 276 -1.26 10.14 23.65
N ARG A 277 -0.03 9.78 23.25
CA ARG A 277 0.41 9.89 21.83
C ARG A 277 -0.18 8.82 20.93
N SER A 278 -0.38 7.61 21.42
CA SER A 278 -1.04 6.56 20.64
C SER A 278 -2.53 6.88 20.49
N SER A 279 -3.16 7.41 21.53
CA SER A 279 -4.60 7.71 21.52
C SER A 279 -5.00 8.86 20.57
N GLY A 280 -4.11 9.82 20.28
CA GLY A 280 -4.36 10.90 19.32
C GLY A 280 -4.19 10.52 17.84
N ARG A 281 -3.71 9.31 17.51
CA ARG A 281 -3.54 8.89 16.11
C ARG A 281 -4.86 8.38 15.54
N GLN A 282 -5.18 8.83 14.33
CA GLN A 282 -6.26 8.24 13.56
C GLN A 282 -5.83 6.85 13.08
N TYR A 283 -6.54 5.82 13.53
CA TYR A 283 -6.43 4.45 13.02
C TYR A 283 -7.20 4.35 11.70
N GLY A 284 -6.75 5.07 10.69
CA GLY A 284 -7.34 5.05 9.36
C GLY A 284 -6.65 4.00 8.51
N PHE A 285 -7.41 3.04 8.00
CA PHE A 285 -7.01 2.21 6.87
C PHE A 285 -8.18 2.12 5.91
N ALA A 286 -7.88 1.74 4.67
CA ALA A 286 -8.92 1.54 3.68
C ALA A 286 -8.70 0.25 2.93
N MET A 287 -9.73 -0.56 2.99
CA MET A 287 -9.80 -1.80 2.26
C MET A 287 -10.08 -1.49 0.78
N PRO A 288 -9.37 -2.11 -0.17
CA PRO A 288 -9.75 -2.07 -1.58
C PRO A 288 -11.17 -2.63 -1.76
N PRO A 289 -12.03 -2.02 -2.59
CA PRO A 289 -13.37 -2.55 -2.86
C PRO A 289 -13.33 -3.85 -3.67
N PHE A 290 -12.26 -4.08 -4.43
CA PHE A 290 -12.03 -5.30 -5.17
C PHE A 290 -10.70 -5.96 -4.77
N ILE A 291 -10.74 -7.23 -4.40
CA ILE A 291 -9.54 -8.04 -4.12
C ILE A 291 -9.58 -9.25 -5.04
N VAL A 292 -8.54 -9.40 -5.86
CA VAL A 292 -8.41 -10.52 -6.79
C VAL A 292 -8.07 -11.79 -6.00
N GLU A 293 -8.70 -12.91 -6.35
CA GLU A 293 -8.40 -14.20 -5.75
C GLU A 293 -6.90 -14.52 -5.90
N PRO A 294 -6.16 -14.81 -4.81
CA PRO A 294 -4.71 -15.00 -4.92
C PRO A 294 -4.27 -16.12 -5.86
N SER A 295 -5.11 -17.14 -6.14
CA SER A 295 -4.79 -18.17 -7.14
C SER A 295 -4.84 -17.66 -8.57
N GLU A 296 -5.51 -16.54 -8.82
CA GLU A 296 -5.60 -15.89 -10.14
C GLU A 296 -4.77 -14.60 -10.24
N ALA A 297 -4.23 -14.12 -9.12
CA ALA A 297 -3.41 -12.91 -9.11
C ALA A 297 -2.07 -13.10 -9.85
N GLY A 298 -1.58 -14.33 -10.04
CA GLY A 298 -0.29 -14.61 -10.67
C GLY A 298 -0.19 -14.18 -12.15
N PRO A 299 1.03 -14.05 -12.69
CA PRO A 299 1.21 -13.70 -14.10
C PRO A 299 0.72 -14.82 -15.03
N LEU A 300 0.00 -14.46 -16.10
CA LEU A 300 -0.44 -15.43 -17.11
C LEU A 300 0.68 -15.92 -18.04
N GLY A 301 1.80 -15.20 -18.08
CA GLY A 301 3.02 -15.59 -18.78
C GLY A 301 4.24 -14.89 -18.19
N VAL A 302 5.42 -15.43 -18.47
CA VAL A 302 6.69 -14.93 -17.92
C VAL A 302 7.71 -14.88 -19.04
N SER A 303 8.48 -13.80 -19.08
CA SER A 303 9.65 -13.69 -19.95
C SER A 303 10.83 -13.13 -19.17
N LYS A 304 12.03 -13.44 -19.63
CA LYS A 304 13.27 -12.90 -19.09
C LYS A 304 13.80 -11.79 -19.99
N LEU A 305 14.24 -10.69 -19.38
CA LEU A 305 14.95 -9.64 -20.11
C LEU A 305 16.45 -9.94 -20.12
N THR A 306 17.01 -10.17 -21.31
CA THR A 306 18.42 -10.49 -21.54
C THR A 306 19.11 -9.43 -22.41
N LEU A 307 20.43 -9.57 -22.62
CA LEU A 307 21.16 -8.70 -23.55
C LEU A 307 20.67 -8.86 -25.01
N SER A 308 20.02 -9.98 -25.32
CA SER A 308 19.47 -10.30 -26.64
C SER A 308 18.01 -9.83 -26.81
N GLY A 309 17.37 -9.34 -25.75
CA GLY A 309 15.97 -8.90 -25.76
C GLY A 309 15.10 -9.70 -24.81
N ILE A 310 13.92 -10.13 -25.28
CA ILE A 310 12.94 -10.91 -24.50
C ILE A 310 13.13 -12.39 -24.84
N GLU A 311 13.25 -13.22 -23.80
CA GLU A 311 13.30 -14.70 -23.86
C GLU A 311 12.16 -15.33 -23.08
#